data_AF-A0A1Z4V6Q4-F1
#
_entry.id   AF-A0A1Z4V6Q4-F1
#
_cell.length_a   1.000
_cell.length_b   1.000
_cell.length_c   1.000
_cell.angle_alpha   90.00
_cell.angle_beta   90.00
_cell.angle_gamma   90.00
#
_symmetry.space_group_name_H-M   'P 1'
#
loop_
_entity.id
_entity.type
_entity.pdbx_description
1 polymer ?
#
loop_
_entity_poly.entity_id
_entity_poly.type
_entity_poly.pdbx_seq_one_letter_code
_entity_poly.pdbx_strand_id
1 'polypeptide(L)'
;MTNVKLWNNSYGITLIVFMSAKESDLKIQAQVILDAIAFTSFEQCQPLNRRFDNISRSPGIYAIRHKTERLLYIGKAQNLRSRFSGGHKAFL
;
A
#
# COMPACT_ATOMS: atom_id res chain seq x y z
N MET A 1 -3.63 19.09 18.04
CA MET A 1 -4.97 18.49 18.18
C MET A 1 -5.46 18.15 16.79
N THR A 2 -5.50 16.88 16.43
CA THR A 2 -5.91 16.49 15.07
C THR A 2 -6.97 15.42 15.19
N ASN A 3 -8.17 15.77 14.73
CA ASN A 3 -9.38 14.97 14.78
C ASN A 3 -9.16 13.56 14.18
N VAL A 4 -9.44 12.53 14.99
CA VAL A 4 -9.50 11.14 14.53
C VAL A 4 -10.92 10.87 14.05
N LYS A 5 -11.14 10.86 12.73
CA LYS A 5 -12.39 10.35 12.14
C LYS A 5 -12.23 8.86 11.89
N LEU A 6 -12.92 8.06 12.72
CA LEU A 6 -13.12 6.64 12.48
C LEU A 6 -14.05 6.48 11.28
N TRP A 7 -13.53 5.94 10.17
CA TRP A 7 -14.35 5.45 9.07
C TRP A 7 -14.17 3.95 8.99
N ASN A 8 -15.19 3.23 9.47
CA ASN A 8 -15.32 1.80 9.34
C ASN A 8 -15.79 1.52 7.92
N ASN A 9 -14.87 1.18 7.01
CA ASN A 9 -15.23 0.73 5.67
C ASN A 9 -15.04 -0.79 5.59
N SER A 10 -16.12 -1.47 5.24
CA SER A 10 -16.33 -2.93 5.23
C SER A 10 -15.48 -3.72 4.24
N TYR A 11 -14.36 -3.17 3.76
CA TYR A 11 -13.44 -3.85 2.84
C TYR A 11 -12.07 -3.81 3.48
N GLY A 12 -11.80 -4.75 4.39
CA GLY A 12 -10.62 -4.80 5.25
C GLY A 12 -9.31 -4.99 4.51
N ILE A 13 -8.98 -4.13 3.54
CA ILE A 13 -7.88 -4.21 2.60
C ILE A 13 -7.15 -2.87 2.56
N THR A 14 -5.82 -2.93 2.61
CA THR A 14 -5.01 -1.74 2.84
C THR A 14 -3.63 -1.78 2.16
N LEU A 15 -3.10 -0.63 1.74
CA LEU A 15 -1.93 -0.51 0.86
C LEU A 15 -0.67 -0.01 1.58
N ILE A 16 0.48 -0.58 1.23
CA ILE A 16 1.84 -0.08 1.54
C ILE A 16 2.50 0.36 0.23
N VAL A 17 3.24 1.49 0.20
CA VAL A 17 3.90 2.03 -1.00
C VAL A 17 5.37 2.31 -0.72
N PHE A 18 6.26 1.87 -1.62
CA PHE A 18 7.71 2.14 -1.54
C PHE A 18 8.20 2.98 -2.73
N MET A 19 8.92 4.07 -2.45
CA MET A 19 9.57 4.93 -3.46
C MET A 19 11.04 4.50 -3.66
N SER A 20 11.53 4.59 -4.90
CA SER A 20 12.89 4.18 -5.29
C SER A 20 13.97 5.20 -4.89
N ALA A 21 15.12 4.72 -4.36
CA ALA A 21 16.35 5.48 -4.14
C ALA A 21 17.59 4.73 -4.70
N LYS A 22 18.73 5.42 -4.83
CA LYS A 22 19.94 5.06 -5.63
C LYS A 22 20.54 3.65 -5.36
N GLU A 23 21.28 3.13 -6.35
CA GLU A 23 21.73 1.73 -6.52
C GLU A 23 22.74 1.12 -5.51
N SER A 24 23.26 1.84 -4.51
CA SER A 24 24.11 1.21 -3.51
C SER A 24 23.28 0.56 -2.41
N ASP A 25 23.43 -0.76 -2.31
CA ASP A 25 22.87 -1.69 -1.32
C ASP A 25 21.41 -2.16 -1.53
N LEU A 26 21.15 -2.68 -2.73
CA LEU A 26 19.88 -3.33 -3.10
C LEU A 26 19.40 -4.36 -2.06
N LYS A 27 20.32 -5.07 -1.40
CA LYS A 27 19.98 -6.05 -0.37
C LYS A 27 19.42 -5.38 0.89
N ILE A 28 20.05 -4.29 1.34
CA ILE A 28 19.52 -3.48 2.45
C ILE A 28 18.15 -2.90 2.08
N GLN A 29 18.00 -2.36 0.86
CA GLN A 29 16.72 -1.80 0.42
C GLN A 29 15.62 -2.86 0.35
N ALA A 30 15.94 -4.04 -0.18
CA ALA A 30 15.01 -5.17 -0.20
C ALA A 30 14.63 -5.58 1.22
N GLN A 31 15.58 -5.61 2.15
CA GLN A 31 15.30 -5.93 3.55
C GLN A 31 14.37 -4.90 4.19
N VAL A 32 14.62 -3.60 3.99
CA VAL A 32 13.73 -2.52 4.49
C VAL A 32 12.32 -2.67 3.94
N ILE A 33 12.17 -3.00 2.65
CA ILE A 33 10.87 -3.24 2.02
C ILE A 33 10.19 -4.46 2.64
N LEU A 34 10.92 -5.57 2.82
CA LEU A 34 10.40 -6.79 3.43
C LEU A 34 9.97 -6.56 4.87
N ASP A 35 10.76 -5.86 5.67
CA ASP A 35 10.45 -5.54 7.07
C ASP A 35 9.20 -4.67 7.14
N ALA A 36 9.11 -3.64 6.31
CA ALA A 36 7.90 -2.81 6.25
C ALA A 36 6.67 -3.62 5.83
N ILE A 37 6.78 -4.51 4.83
CA ILE A 37 5.67 -5.38 4.42
C ILE A 37 5.27 -6.33 5.55
N ALA A 38 6.23 -6.94 6.25
CA ALA A 38 6.00 -7.93 7.29
C ALA A 38 5.36 -7.32 8.56
N PHE A 39 5.91 -6.18 9.01
CA PHE A 39 5.65 -5.62 10.34
C PHE A 39 4.67 -4.45 10.38
N THR A 40 4.31 -3.83 9.25
CA THR A 40 3.27 -2.78 9.25
C THR A 40 1.91 -3.37 9.64
N SER A 41 1.29 -2.81 10.68
CA SER A 41 -0.03 -3.26 11.16
C SER A 41 -1.14 -2.82 10.20
N PHE A 42 -2.28 -3.51 10.25
CA PHE A 42 -3.42 -3.21 9.38
C PHE A 42 -3.92 -1.76 9.56
N GLU A 43 -3.91 -1.26 10.80
CA GLU A 43 -4.38 0.08 11.18
C GLU A 43 -3.51 1.21 10.62
N GLN A 44 -2.24 0.90 10.31
CA GLN A 44 -1.26 1.88 9.79
C GLN A 44 -1.30 2.00 8.28
N CYS A 45 -1.95 1.06 7.60
CA CYS A 45 -1.95 1.03 6.15
C CYS A 45 -3.05 1.95 5.57
N GLN A 46 -2.97 2.26 4.27
CA GLN A 46 -3.96 3.12 3.61
C GLN A 46 -5.19 2.33 3.11
N PRO A 47 -6.44 2.70 3.51
CA PRO A 47 -7.64 1.98 3.10
C PRO A 47 -7.84 1.96 1.59
N LEU A 48 -8.18 0.79 1.04
CA LEU A 48 -8.45 0.62 -0.38
C LEU A 48 -9.74 1.36 -0.78
N ASN A 49 -9.62 2.38 -1.63
CA ASN A 49 -10.77 3.15 -2.13
C ASN A 49 -10.63 3.48 -3.63
N ARG A 50 -11.63 4.06 -4.28
CA ARG A 50 -11.60 4.29 -5.75
C ARG A 50 -10.77 5.51 -6.18
N ARG A 51 -10.47 6.43 -5.25
CA ARG A 51 -9.87 7.74 -5.58
C ARG A 51 -8.35 7.73 -5.42
N PHE A 52 -7.85 7.21 -4.30
CA PHE A 52 -6.42 7.13 -3.99
C PHE A 52 -5.64 8.42 -4.28
N ASP A 53 -6.24 9.56 -3.93
CA ASP A 53 -5.73 10.88 -4.27
C ASP A 53 -4.36 11.19 -3.64
N ASN A 54 -3.96 10.43 -2.61
CA ASN A 54 -2.72 10.61 -1.86
C ASN A 54 -1.59 9.65 -2.28
N ILE A 55 -1.81 8.76 -3.25
CA ILE A 55 -0.74 7.84 -3.73
C ILE A 55 0.16 8.55 -4.75
N SER A 56 1.47 8.33 -4.66
CA SER A 56 2.43 8.84 -5.64
C SER A 56 2.13 8.39 -7.09
N ARG A 57 2.40 9.25 -8.06
CA ARG A 57 2.35 8.91 -9.50
C ARG A 57 3.65 8.26 -10.01
N SER A 58 4.56 7.89 -9.12
CA SER A 58 5.85 7.28 -9.45
C SER A 58 5.78 5.76 -9.56
N PRO A 59 6.82 5.12 -10.13
CA PRO A 59 7.05 3.69 -9.98
C PRO A 59 7.22 3.30 -8.50
N GLY A 60 6.83 2.08 -8.17
CA GLY A 60 7.04 1.54 -6.82
C GLY A 60 6.46 0.15 -6.61
N ILE A 61 6.75 -0.39 -5.43
CA ILE A 61 6.22 -1.67 -4.93
C ILE A 61 5.06 -1.37 -3.98
N TYR A 62 4.08 -2.26 -3.99
CA TYR A 62 2.97 -2.19 -3.06
C TYR A 62 2.55 -3.54 -2.52
N ALA A 63 1.92 -3.52 -1.35
CA ALA A 63 1.38 -4.70 -0.68
C ALA A 63 -0.09 -4.49 -0.30
N ILE A 64 -0.91 -5.51 -0.48
CA ILE A 64 -2.32 -5.56 -0.11
C ILE A 64 -2.44 -6.45 1.12
N ARG A 65 -2.91 -5.89 2.22
CA ARG A 65 -3.08 -6.60 3.49
C ARG A 65 -4.56 -6.68 3.86
N HIS A 66 -5.01 -7.86 4.21
CA HIS A 66 -6.30 -8.12 4.83
C HIS A 66 -6.22 -8.03 6.36
N LYS A 67 -7.30 -7.61 7.00
CA LYS A 67 -7.38 -7.46 8.46
C LYS A 67 -7.11 -8.78 9.22
N THR A 68 -7.68 -9.89 8.75
CA THR A 68 -7.57 -11.20 9.42
C THR A 68 -6.63 -12.16 8.70
N GLU A 69 -6.55 -12.06 7.37
CA GLU A 69 -5.76 -12.98 6.53
C GLU A 69 -4.32 -12.48 6.30
N ARG A 70 -3.96 -11.34 6.90
CA ARG A 70 -2.64 -10.71 6.76
C ARG A 70 -2.33 -10.37 5.29
N LEU A 71 -1.10 -10.55 4.84
CA LEU A 71 -0.66 -10.14 3.50
C LEU A 71 -1.30 -11.02 2.42
N LEU A 72 -2.04 -10.42 1.49
CA LEU A 72 -2.71 -11.12 0.38
C LEU A 72 -1.93 -11.06 -0.93
N TYR A 73 -1.26 -9.94 -1.20
CA TYR A 73 -0.63 -9.72 -2.49
C TYR A 73 0.49 -8.68 -2.40
N ILE A 74 1.56 -8.90 -3.17
CA ILE A 74 2.61 -7.92 -3.43
C ILE A 74 2.64 -7.67 -4.94
N GLY A 75 2.65 -6.41 -5.34
CA GLY A 75 2.75 -6.00 -6.73
C GLY A 75 3.74 -4.87 -6.94
N LYS A 76 4.05 -4.62 -8.21
CA LYS A 76 4.79 -3.43 -8.65
C LYS A 76 4.01 -2.68 -9.71
N ALA A 77 4.20 -1.38 -9.80
CA ALA A 77 3.61 -0.54 -10.84
C ALA A 77 4.60 0.51 -11.30
N GLN A 78 4.53 0.90 -12.58
CA GLN A 78 5.25 2.08 -13.11
C GLN A 78 4.57 3.39 -12.70
N ASN A 79 3.29 3.33 -12.33
CA ASN A 79 2.55 4.43 -11.76
C ASN A 79 1.58 3.85 -10.73
N LEU A 80 1.90 4.05 -9.44
CA LEU A 80 1.10 3.50 -8.35
C LEU A 80 -0.31 4.06 -8.32
N ARG A 81 -0.49 5.37 -8.52
CA ARG A 81 -1.84 5.96 -8.57
C ARG A 81 -2.68 5.35 -9.69
N SER A 82 -2.15 5.27 -10.91
CA SER A 82 -2.88 4.71 -12.05
C SER A 82 -3.25 3.24 -11.84
N ARG A 83 -2.46 2.48 -11.06
CA ARG A 83 -2.76 1.09 -10.71
C ARG A 83 -4.04 0.95 -9.88
N PHE A 84 -4.39 1.95 -9.09
CA PHE A 84 -5.54 1.93 -8.20
C PHE A 84 -6.69 2.89 -8.59
N SER A 85 -6.42 3.87 -9.44
CA SER A 85 -7.43 4.79 -9.97
C SER A 85 -8.42 4.05 -10.87
N GLY A 86 -9.70 4.42 -10.81
CA GLY A 86 -10.75 3.78 -11.61
C GLY A 86 -11.29 2.47 -10.99
N GLY A 87 -10.80 2.11 -9.80
CA GLY A 87 -11.17 0.91 -9.08
C GLY A 87 -10.16 -0.22 -9.30
N HIS A 88 -9.70 -0.80 -8.19
CA HIS A 88 -9.12 -2.14 -8.25
C HIS A 88 -10.20 -3.06 -8.83
N LYS A 89 -9.88 -3.94 -9.79
CA LYS A 89 -10.85 -4.89 -10.41
C LYS A 89 -11.63 -5.76 -9.39
N ALA A 90 -11.23 -5.71 -8.12
CA ALA A 90 -11.89 -6.36 -6.99
C ALA A 90 -13.16 -5.63 -6.48
N PHE A 91 -13.48 -4.42 -6.96
CA PHE A 91 -14.69 -3.67 -6.57
C PHE A 91 -15.76 -3.61 -7.68
N LEU A 92 -15.80 -4.62 -8.54
CA LEU A 92 -16.93 -4.85 -9.46
C LEU A 92 -18.16 -5.30 -8.66
#